data_AF-A0AAD8BLK0-F1
#
_entry.id   AF-A0AAD8BLK0-F1
#
_cell.length_a   1.000
_cell.length_b   1.000
_cell.length_c   1.000
_cell.angle_alpha   90.00
_cell.angle_beta   90.00
_cell.angle_gamma   90.00
#
_symmetry.space_group_name_H-M   'P 1'
#
loop_
_entity.id
_entity.type
_entity.pdbx_description
1 polymer ?
#
loop_
_entity_poly.entity_id
_entity_poly.type
_entity_poly.pdbx_seq_one_letter_code
_entity_poly.pdbx_strand_id
1 'polypeptide(L)'
;MPPNHTSCLELQQYKLSGATTIQAVWSYNNTSCLELQQYKLSGATTIQAVWSYNNTSCLELQQYKLSGATTIQVVWSYNNTSCLELQQYKLSGATTIQVVWSYNNTSCLELQQYKLSGATTVQVVWSYNNTSCLELQPYKMS
;
A
#
# COMPACT_ATOMS: atom_id res chain seq x y z
N MET A 1 -0.78 -4.73 -18.40
CA MET A 1 -0.24 -5.98 -17.84
C MET A 1 1.23 -5.70 -17.53
N PRO A 2 1.70 -5.73 -16.27
CA PRO A 2 3.11 -5.48 -15.97
C PRO A 2 3.98 -6.66 -16.47
N PRO A 3 5.30 -6.45 -16.69
CA PRO A 3 6.18 -7.43 -17.32
C PRO A 3 6.47 -8.61 -16.38
N ASN A 4 6.60 -9.81 -16.95
CA ASN A 4 6.69 -11.08 -16.21
C ASN A 4 8.12 -11.48 -15.80
N HIS A 5 9.13 -10.65 -16.08
CA HIS A 5 10.51 -10.78 -15.56
C HIS A 5 11.18 -9.40 -15.68
N THR A 6 11.27 -8.66 -14.58
CA THR A 6 11.91 -7.34 -14.54
C THR A 6 12.95 -7.35 -13.43
N SER A 7 14.21 -6.99 -13.74
CA SER A 7 15.28 -6.91 -12.75
C SER A 7 14.96 -5.85 -11.69
N CYS A 8 14.49 -4.67 -12.11
CA CYS A 8 13.88 -3.67 -11.24
C CYS A 8 12.77 -2.96 -12.03
N LEU A 9 11.59 -2.81 -11.44
CA LEU A 9 10.55 -1.91 -11.96
C LEU A 9 10.55 -0.64 -11.11
N GLU A 10 10.60 0.51 -11.77
CA GLU A 10 10.55 1.80 -11.11
C GLU A 10 9.37 2.60 -11.67
N LEU A 11 8.50 3.07 -10.79
CA LEU A 11 7.39 3.93 -11.15
C LEU A 11 7.51 5.25 -10.39
N GLN A 12 7.83 6.29 -11.15
CA GLN A 12 8.06 7.63 -10.60
C GLN A 12 6.78 8.26 -10.05
N GLN A 13 5.68 8.24 -10.84
CA GLN A 13 4.41 8.82 -10.41
C GLN A 13 3.23 8.04 -10.98
N TYR A 14 2.24 7.77 -10.12
CA TYR A 14 0.93 7.28 -10.50
C TYR A 14 -0.16 8.12 -9.85
N LYS A 15 -1.03 8.73 -10.67
CA LYS A 15 -2.08 9.65 -10.22
C LYS A 15 -3.40 9.37 -10.92
N LEU A 16 -4.47 9.13 -10.15
CA LEU A 16 -5.84 9.07 -10.66
C LEU A 16 -6.75 10.00 -9.87
N SER A 17 -7.66 10.67 -10.58
CA SER A 17 -8.65 11.55 -9.94
C SER A 17 -9.88 11.84 -10.78
N GLY A 18 -10.96 12.28 -10.12
CA GLY A 18 -12.13 12.84 -10.80
C GLY A 18 -13.08 11.80 -11.38
N ALA A 19 -13.25 10.68 -10.70
CA ALA A 19 -14.17 9.61 -11.09
C ALA A 19 -15.10 9.28 -9.94
N THR A 20 -16.32 8.78 -10.20
CA THR A 20 -17.21 8.32 -9.12
C THR A 20 -16.58 7.17 -8.32
N THR A 21 -15.86 6.28 -9.00
CA THR A 21 -15.15 5.17 -8.38
C THR A 21 -13.76 5.05 -9.00
N ILE A 22 -12.74 4.90 -8.16
CA ILE A 22 -11.38 4.58 -8.57
C ILE A 22 -11.04 3.20 -8.02
N GLN A 23 -10.72 2.27 -8.91
CA GLN A 23 -10.16 0.97 -8.58
C GLN A 23 -8.77 0.87 -9.19
N ALA A 24 -7.78 0.54 -8.37
CA ALA A 24 -6.43 0.30 -8.81
C ALA A 24 -5.94 -1.03 -8.24
N VAL A 25 -5.54 -1.93 -9.13
CA VAL A 25 -5.13 -3.29 -8.79
C VAL A 25 -3.76 -3.54 -9.37
N TRP A 26 -2.84 -3.98 -8.52
CA TRP A 26 -1.47 -4.30 -8.88
C TRP A 26 -1.16 -5.70 -8.42
N SER A 27 -0.65 -6.52 -9.35
CA SER A 27 -0.20 -7.87 -9.06
C SER A 27 1.17 -8.09 -9.68
N TYR A 28 2.11 -8.49 -8.85
CA TYR A 28 3.49 -8.76 -9.23
C TYR A 28 3.91 -10.16 -8.77
N ASN A 29 4.67 -10.83 -9.62
CA ASN A 29 5.22 -12.14 -9.37
C ASN A 29 6.69 -12.15 -9.80
N ASN A 30 7.55 -12.80 -9.01
CA ASN A 30 8.98 -12.98 -9.30
C ASN A 30 9.67 -11.65 -9.68
N THR A 31 9.60 -10.66 -8.78
CA THR A 31 10.16 -9.32 -9.00
C THR A 31 11.36 -9.11 -8.08
N SER A 32 12.52 -8.77 -8.62
CA SER A 32 13.69 -8.55 -7.75
C SER A 32 13.56 -7.23 -7.00
N CYS A 33 13.16 -6.14 -7.67
CA CYS A 33 12.84 -4.88 -7.02
C CYS A 33 11.62 -4.19 -7.65
N LEU A 34 10.76 -3.62 -6.81
CA LEU A 34 9.78 -2.62 -7.23
C LEU A 34 9.98 -1.36 -6.40
N GLU A 35 10.15 -0.23 -7.07
CA GLU A 35 10.25 1.08 -6.44
C GLU A 35 9.11 1.97 -6.93
N LEU A 36 8.31 2.50 -5.99
CA LEU A 36 7.22 3.41 -6.27
C LEU A 36 7.43 4.72 -5.51
N GLN A 37 7.81 5.74 -6.24
CA GLN A 37 8.14 7.05 -5.68
C GLN A 37 6.88 7.80 -5.21
N GLN A 38 5.86 7.92 -6.08
CA GLN A 38 4.60 8.59 -5.71
C GLN A 38 3.37 7.87 -6.24
N TYR A 39 2.46 7.55 -5.33
CA TYR A 39 1.15 6.99 -5.64
C TYR A 39 0.05 7.84 -5.04
N LYS A 40 -0.84 8.39 -5.88
CA LYS A 40 -1.94 9.24 -5.42
C LYS A 40 -3.27 8.90 -6.09
N LEU A 41 -4.29 8.58 -5.29
CA LEU A 41 -5.67 8.53 -5.76
C LEU A 41 -6.50 9.56 -5.00
N SER A 42 -7.33 10.32 -5.71
CA SER A 42 -8.17 11.32 -5.03
C SER A 42 -9.41 11.76 -5.79
N GLY A 43 -10.39 12.31 -5.08
CA GLY A 43 -11.55 12.94 -5.71
C GLY A 43 -12.46 11.91 -6.36
N ALA A 44 -12.90 10.95 -5.55
CA ALA A 44 -13.85 9.92 -5.96
C ALA A 44 -14.79 9.59 -4.81
N THR A 45 -16.01 9.12 -5.05
CA THR A 45 -16.88 8.66 -3.95
C THR A 45 -16.28 7.45 -3.25
N THR A 46 -15.73 6.52 -4.04
CA THR A 46 -15.11 5.29 -3.54
C THR A 46 -13.71 5.12 -4.15
N ILE A 47 -12.73 4.83 -3.31
CA ILE A 47 -11.38 4.45 -3.72
C ILE A 47 -11.09 3.05 -3.19
N GLN A 48 -10.73 2.14 -4.09
CA GLN A 48 -10.24 0.80 -3.76
C GLN A 48 -8.85 0.62 -4.36
N ALA A 49 -7.90 0.23 -3.52
CA ALA A 49 -6.55 -0.09 -3.96
C ALA A 49 -6.15 -1.48 -3.46
N VAL A 50 -5.76 -2.36 -4.37
CA VAL A 50 -5.37 -3.73 -4.07
C VAL A 50 -3.98 -3.99 -4.62
N TRP A 51 -3.13 -4.55 -3.77
CA TRP A 51 -1.76 -4.87 -4.08
C TRP A 51 -1.46 -6.31 -3.68
N SER A 52 -0.91 -7.07 -4.61
CA SER A 52 -0.59 -8.48 -4.40
C SER A 52 0.80 -8.80 -4.93
N TYR A 53 1.69 -9.23 -4.05
CA TYR A 53 3.08 -9.53 -4.34
C TYR A 53 3.40 -10.97 -4.00
N ASN A 54 4.06 -11.66 -4.93
CA ASN A 54 4.56 -13.01 -4.72
C ASN A 54 6.03 -13.07 -5.17
N ASN A 55 6.90 -13.64 -4.34
CA ASN A 55 8.33 -13.79 -4.59
C ASN A 55 8.96 -12.44 -4.98
N THR A 56 9.02 -11.52 -4.03
CA THR A 56 9.58 -10.18 -4.23
C THR A 56 10.80 -9.98 -3.33
N SER A 57 11.97 -9.65 -3.89
CA SER A 57 13.15 -9.44 -3.03
C SER A 57 13.04 -8.10 -2.30
N CYS A 58 12.74 -7.00 -3.02
CA CYS A 58 12.54 -5.69 -2.42
C CYS A 58 11.30 -5.00 -2.98
N LEU A 59 10.50 -4.40 -2.09
CA LEU A 59 9.49 -3.41 -2.44
C LEU A 59 9.74 -2.15 -1.63
N GLU A 60 9.91 -1.03 -2.33
CA GLU A 60 10.06 0.29 -1.72
C GLU A 60 8.95 1.22 -2.19
N LEU A 61 8.26 1.82 -1.23
CA LEU A 61 7.15 2.72 -1.50
C LEU A 61 7.29 4.00 -0.70
N GLN A 62 7.75 5.03 -1.40
CA GLN A 62 8.15 6.30 -0.81
C GLN A 62 6.93 7.11 -0.35
N GLN A 63 5.97 7.37 -1.24
CA GLN A 63 4.78 8.15 -0.92
C GLN A 63 3.50 7.51 -1.43
N TYR A 64 2.66 7.04 -0.49
CA TYR A 64 1.32 6.57 -0.74
C TYR A 64 0.28 7.54 -0.19
N LYS A 65 -0.56 8.11 -1.06
CA LYS A 65 -1.61 9.04 -0.64
C LYS A 65 -2.97 8.74 -1.26
N LEU A 66 -3.95 8.40 -0.42
CA LEU A 66 -5.35 8.36 -0.85
C LEU A 66 -6.15 9.43 -0.11
N SER A 67 -6.97 10.19 -0.84
CA SER A 67 -7.73 11.25 -0.18
C SER A 67 -8.97 11.73 -0.91
N GLY A 68 -9.91 12.34 -0.17
CA GLY A 68 -11.08 12.99 -0.78
C GLY A 68 -12.01 11.96 -1.38
N ALA A 69 -12.46 11.03 -0.54
CA ALA A 69 -13.46 10.05 -0.88
C ALA A 69 -14.43 9.81 0.26
N THR A 70 -15.60 9.25 0.03
CA THR A 70 -16.48 8.82 1.13
C THR A 70 -15.93 7.54 1.77
N THR A 71 -15.46 6.62 0.93
CA THR A 71 -14.92 5.33 1.35
C THR A 71 -13.55 5.08 0.72
N ILE A 72 -12.58 4.70 1.55
CA ILE A 72 -11.26 4.25 1.12
C ILE A 72 -11.06 2.82 1.64
N GLN A 73 -10.80 1.90 0.72
CA GLN A 73 -10.42 0.52 1.05
C GLN A 73 -9.05 0.21 0.44
N VAL A 74 -8.15 -0.30 1.27
CA VAL A 74 -6.81 -0.71 0.83
C VAL A 74 -6.52 -2.12 1.29
N VAL A 75 -6.07 -2.96 0.37
CA VAL A 75 -5.66 -4.34 0.66
C VAL A 75 -4.25 -4.55 0.13
N TRP A 76 -3.40 -5.06 1.01
CA TRP A 76 -2.06 -5.46 0.68
C TRP A 76 -1.85 -6.93 1.03
N SER A 77 -1.31 -7.69 0.10
CA SER A 77 -1.02 -9.11 0.27
C SER A 77 0.38 -9.42 -0.22
N TYR A 78 1.20 -9.98 0.66
CA TYR A 78 2.60 -10.28 0.42
C TYR A 78 2.88 -11.74 0.74
N ASN A 79 3.54 -12.42 -0.19
CA ASN A 79 4.00 -13.79 -0.02
C ASN A 79 5.47 -13.89 -0.47
N ASN A 80 6.33 -14.46 0.36
CA ASN A 80 7.76 -14.62 0.10
C ASN A 80 8.41 -13.29 -0.29
N THR A 81 8.41 -12.34 0.66
CA THR A 81 8.99 -11.01 0.46
C THR A 81 10.22 -10.82 1.33
N SER A 82 11.39 -10.50 0.78
CA SER A 82 12.58 -10.34 1.62
C SER A 82 12.54 -9.00 2.37
N CYS A 83 12.29 -7.90 1.66
CA CYS A 83 12.18 -6.57 2.25
C CYS A 83 10.96 -5.81 1.72
N LEU A 84 10.26 -5.13 2.63
CA LEU A 84 9.24 -4.15 2.32
C LEU A 84 9.48 -2.89 3.13
N GLU A 85 9.66 -1.77 2.44
CA GLU A 85 9.76 -0.45 3.03
C GLU A 85 8.62 0.46 2.55
N LEU A 86 7.88 1.03 3.50
CA LEU A 86 6.89 2.07 3.27
C LEU A 86 7.26 3.31 4.08
N GLN A 87 7.75 4.35 3.40
CA GLN A 87 8.19 5.55 4.10
C GLN A 87 7.02 6.43 4.53
N GLN A 88 6.14 6.83 3.59
CA GLN A 88 5.01 7.71 3.89
C GLN A 88 3.70 7.12 3.39
N TYR A 89 2.88 6.65 4.33
CA TYR A 89 1.54 6.15 4.06
C TYR A 89 0.48 7.07 4.66
N LYS A 90 -0.29 7.74 3.80
CA LYS A 90 -1.33 8.69 4.21
C LYS A 90 -2.68 8.39 3.58
N LEU A 91 -3.68 8.12 4.42
CA LEU A 91 -5.08 8.13 4.02
C LEU A 91 -5.81 9.25 4.75
N SER A 92 -6.58 10.06 4.02
CA SER A 92 -7.24 11.21 4.65
C SER A 92 -8.51 11.70 3.96
N GLY A 93 -9.41 12.30 4.72
CA GLY A 93 -10.60 12.94 4.16
C GLY A 93 -11.54 11.90 3.55
N ALA A 94 -11.86 10.89 4.36
CA ALA A 94 -12.86 9.89 4.04
C ALA A 94 -13.66 9.48 5.26
N THR A 95 -14.97 9.34 5.13
CA THR A 95 -15.85 8.93 6.23
C THR A 95 -15.46 7.56 6.77
N THR A 96 -15.14 6.63 5.87
CA THR A 96 -14.74 5.26 6.20
C THR A 96 -13.39 4.92 5.57
N ILE A 97 -12.47 4.42 6.40
CA ILE A 97 -11.18 3.88 5.97
C ILE A 97 -11.08 2.43 6.42
N GLN A 98 -10.83 1.52 5.49
CA GLN A 98 -10.50 0.13 5.77
C GLN A 98 -9.14 -0.20 5.17
N VAL A 99 -8.26 -0.76 5.99
CA VAL A 99 -6.93 -1.19 5.55
C VAL A 99 -6.68 -2.61 6.02
N VAL A 100 -6.29 -3.48 5.09
CA VAL A 100 -5.93 -4.86 5.39
C VAL A 100 -4.52 -5.10 4.88
N TRP A 101 -3.68 -5.64 5.75
CA TRP A 101 -2.35 -6.09 5.43
C TRP A 101 -2.22 -7.58 5.75
N SER A 102 -1.72 -8.35 4.79
CA SER A 102 -1.50 -9.78 4.94
C SER A 102 -0.09 -10.14 4.46
N TYR A 103 0.68 -10.76 5.35
CA TYR A 103 2.07 -11.12 5.12
C TYR A 103 2.29 -12.60 5.39
N ASN A 104 2.98 -13.26 4.46
CA ASN A 104 3.43 -14.63 4.61
C ASN A 104 4.89 -14.73 4.17
N ASN A 105 5.74 -15.32 5.00
CA ASN A 105 7.18 -15.47 4.76
C ASN A 105 7.83 -14.14 4.36
N THR A 106 7.73 -13.14 5.25
CA THR A 106 8.32 -11.81 5.02
C THR A 106 9.53 -11.62 5.92
N SER A 107 10.73 -11.39 5.38
CA SER A 107 11.93 -11.28 6.24
C SER A 107 11.97 -9.94 6.99
N CYS A 108 11.71 -8.83 6.31
CA CYS A 108 11.67 -7.49 6.91
C CYS A 108 10.47 -6.67 6.41
N LEU A 109 9.81 -5.99 7.34
CA LEU A 109 8.80 -4.96 7.08
C LEU A 109 9.14 -3.71 7.89
N GLU A 110 9.33 -2.60 7.19
CA GLU A 110 9.51 -1.27 7.77
C GLU A 110 8.40 -0.33 7.31
N LEU A 111 7.74 0.32 8.29
CA LEU A 111 6.73 1.34 8.05
C LEU A 111 7.07 2.57 8.91
N GLN A 112 7.55 3.63 8.27
CA GLN A 112 8.08 4.78 9.01
C GLN A 112 7.00 5.78 9.41
N GLN A 113 6.18 6.24 8.46
CA GLN A 113 5.15 7.26 8.72
C GLN A 113 3.78 6.78 8.26
N TYR A 114 2.98 6.31 9.21
CA TYR A 114 1.61 5.88 8.96
C TYR A 114 0.59 6.87 9.53
N LYS A 115 -0.13 7.55 8.65
CA LYS A 115 -1.13 8.56 9.03
C LYS A 115 -2.51 8.26 8.45
N LEU A 116 -3.49 8.12 9.34
CA LEU A 116 -4.91 8.09 9.01
C LEU A 116 -5.59 9.31 9.62
N SER A 117 -6.37 10.05 8.85
CA SER A 117 -6.98 11.28 9.37
C SER A 117 -8.29 11.69 8.72
N GLY A 118 -9.11 12.40 9.48
CA GLY A 118 -10.39 12.92 8.96
C GLY A 118 -11.35 11.80 8.54
N ALA A 119 -11.39 10.73 9.33
CA ALA A 119 -12.32 9.61 9.18
C ALA A 119 -13.15 9.39 10.43
N THR A 120 -14.43 9.08 10.23
CA THR A 120 -15.37 8.74 11.31
C THR A 120 -15.19 7.29 11.73
N THR A 121 -14.92 6.41 10.77
CA THR A 121 -14.70 4.99 11.01
C THR A 121 -13.40 4.54 10.38
N VAL A 122 -12.55 3.91 11.18
CA VAL A 122 -11.30 3.33 10.73
C VAL A 122 -11.21 1.89 11.20
N GLN A 123 -10.91 0.98 10.27
CA GLN A 123 -10.57 -0.41 10.56
C GLN A 123 -9.22 -0.73 9.92
N VAL A 124 -8.28 -1.19 10.73
CA VAL A 124 -6.97 -1.66 10.26
C VAL A 124 -6.77 -3.07 10.76
N VAL A 125 -6.51 -3.99 9.83
CA VAL A 125 -6.24 -5.40 10.11
C VAL A 125 -4.85 -5.74 9.62
N TRP A 126 -4.10 -6.42 10.47
CA TRP A 126 -2.79 -6.95 10.16
C TRP A 126 -2.79 -8.46 10.38
N SER A 127 -2.25 -9.22 9.45
CA SER A 127 -2.10 -10.67 9.55
C SER A 127 -0.70 -11.05 9.07
N TYR A 128 0.04 -11.77 9.91
CA TYR A 128 1.42 -12.14 9.62
C TYR A 128 1.63 -13.64 9.88
N ASN A 129 2.37 -14.29 9.00
CA ASN A 129 2.86 -15.65 9.17
C ASN A 129 4.34 -15.69 8.79
N ASN A 130 5.20 -16.25 9.65
CA ASN A 130 6.64 -16.32 9.45
C ASN A 130 7.26 -14.96 9.05
N THR A 131 7.10 -13.95 9.90
CA THR A 131 7.74 -12.63 9.71
C THR A 131 8.89 -12.47 10.70
N SER A 132 10.10 -12.23 10.20
CA SER A 132 11.32 -12.22 11.03
C SER A 132 11.58 -10.87 11.71
N CYS A 133 11.35 -9.76 11.00
CA CYS A 133 11.53 -8.40 11.50
C CYS A 133 10.34 -7.51 11.12
N LEU A 134 9.82 -6.77 12.11
CA LEU A 134 8.74 -5.79 11.94
C LEU A 134 9.11 -4.50 12.69
N GLU A 135 9.27 -3.41 11.96
CA GLU A 135 9.46 -2.08 12.51
C GLU A 135 8.33 -1.15 12.09
N LEU A 136 7.62 -0.61 13.08
CA LEU A 136 6.53 0.35 12.90
C LEU A 136 6.89 1.62 13.66
N GLN A 137 7.27 2.68 12.96
CA GLN A 137 7.48 4.01 13.55
C GLN A 137 6.16 4.83 13.54
N PRO A 138 6.11 6.09 14.03
CA PRO A 138 4.93 6.63 14.72
C PRO A 138 3.64 6.55 13.91
N TYR A 139 2.71 5.75 14.43
CA TYR A 139 1.32 5.71 14.02
C TYR A 139 0.60 6.96 14.53
N LYS A 140 0.05 7.77 13.63
CA LYS A 140 -0.78 8.93 13.99
C LYS A 140 -2.18 8.82 13.42
N MET A 141 -3.14 8.69 14.32
CA MET A 141 -4.57 8.83 14.03
C MET A 141 -5.03 10.19 14.55
N SER A 142 -5.59 11.03 13.69
CA SER A 142 -6.04 12.41 14.03
C SER A 142 -7.29 12.84 13.29
#